data_AF-A0A7J3G3V7-F1
#
_entry.id   AF-A0A7J3G3V7-F1
#
_cell.length_a   1.000
_cell.length_b   1.000
_cell.length_c   1.000
_cell.angle_alpha   90.00
_cell.angle_beta   90.00
_cell.angle_gamma   90.00
#
_symmetry.space_group_name_H-M   'P 1'
#
loop_
_entity.id
_entity.type
_entity.pdbx_description
1 polymer ?
#
loop_
_entity_poly.entity_id
_entity_poly.type
_entity_poly.pdbx_seq_one_letter_code
_entity_poly.pdbx_strand_id
1 'polypeptide(L)'
;MGRTLQQGKTPDRHSREITNLRTHGNRHGEKHGALRPRHIALKPRRKAMHQGPRSMKTFAVFLPHSFTAEVPSFREATMKIGFVGRVLATFRVDELVLYPDEPGAPRIRNALLIKELLDYLVTAPYLRSRIYPLKPSLRYAGLLPPLN
;
A
#
# COMPACT_ATOMS: atom_id res chain seq x y z
N MET A 1 -51.90 -10.33 -45.71
CA MET A 1 -50.63 -9.60 -45.92
C MET A 1 -50.00 -9.33 -44.57
N GLY A 2 -48.74 -9.58 -44.21
CA GLY A 2 -47.57 -10.22 -44.84
C GLY A 2 -46.69 -10.78 -43.70
N ARG A 3 -46.22 -12.03 -43.82
CA ARG A 3 -44.87 -12.47 -44.24
C ARG A 3 -43.74 -12.26 -43.21
N THR A 4 -43.33 -13.40 -42.66
CA THR A 4 -42.03 -13.80 -42.10
C THR A 4 -40.82 -13.20 -42.81
N LEU A 5 -39.79 -12.78 -42.06
CA LEU A 5 -38.40 -12.78 -42.49
C LEU A 5 -37.48 -13.29 -41.38
N GLN A 6 -36.93 -14.48 -41.63
CA GLN A 6 -35.69 -14.99 -41.06
C GLN A 6 -34.48 -14.47 -41.86
N GLN A 7 -33.28 -14.73 -41.31
CA GLN A 7 -31.93 -14.65 -41.91
C GLN A 7 -31.22 -13.28 -41.80
N GLY A 8 -29.91 -13.21 -41.50
CA GLY A 8 -28.86 -14.17 -41.83
C GLY A 8 -27.75 -14.34 -40.80
N LYS A 9 -27.34 -15.61 -40.69
CA LYS A 9 -26.07 -16.09 -40.18
C LYS A 9 -25.13 -16.17 -41.38
N THR A 10 -24.02 -15.45 -41.36
CA THR A 10 -22.92 -15.62 -42.33
C THR A 10 -21.73 -16.21 -41.56
N PRO A 11 -21.39 -17.48 -41.78
CA PRO A 11 -20.20 -18.09 -41.21
C PRO A 11 -19.04 -17.89 -42.21
N ASP A 12 -18.01 -17.16 -41.83
CA ASP A 12 -16.85 -17.05 -42.70
C ASP A 12 -15.97 -18.29 -42.59
N ARG A 13 -15.79 -18.92 -43.76
CA ARG A 13 -15.01 -20.11 -44.03
C ARG A 13 -13.66 -19.62 -44.55
N HIS A 14 -12.66 -19.60 -43.69
CA HIS A 14 -11.31 -19.87 -44.15
C HIS A 14 -10.64 -20.86 -43.20
N SER A 15 -10.61 -22.10 -43.69
CA SER A 15 -9.48 -23.03 -43.61
C SER A 15 -8.89 -23.28 -42.23
N ARG A 16 -9.17 -24.39 -41.54
CA ARG A 16 -8.85 -25.78 -41.94
C ARG A 16 -7.48 -25.92 -42.61
N GLU A 17 -6.46 -25.90 -41.76
CA GLU A 17 -5.20 -26.67 -41.82
C GLU A 17 -4.47 -26.21 -40.54
N ILE A 18 -4.00 -27.03 -39.61
CA ILE A 18 -3.35 -28.33 -39.73
C ILE A 18 -3.65 -29.12 -38.45
N THR A 19 -4.10 -30.34 -38.68
CA THR A 19 -4.29 -31.41 -37.70
C THR A 19 -2.93 -31.92 -37.19
N ASN A 20 -2.88 -32.27 -35.91
CA ASN A 20 -1.88 -33.09 -35.22
C ASN A 20 -0.66 -32.39 -34.61
N LEU A 21 -0.64 -32.34 -33.28
CA LEU A 21 0.44 -33.00 -32.54
C LEU A 21 -0.11 -33.61 -31.25
N ARG A 22 0.12 -34.91 -31.18
CA ARG A 22 -0.21 -35.86 -30.13
C ARG A 22 0.27 -35.42 -28.75
N THR A 23 -0.59 -35.66 -27.76
CA THR A 23 -0.28 -36.24 -26.45
C THR A 23 1.20 -36.37 -26.07
N HIS A 24 1.62 -35.57 -25.09
CA HIS A 24 2.36 -36.11 -23.94
C HIS A 24 1.95 -35.31 -22.71
N GLY A 25 1.45 -36.03 -21.70
CA GLY A 25 0.96 -35.43 -20.47
C GLY A 25 2.08 -34.74 -19.70
N ASN A 26 1.70 -33.72 -18.93
CA ASN A 26 2.29 -33.60 -17.61
C ASN A 26 1.30 -32.96 -16.65
N ARG A 27 1.08 -33.66 -15.54
CA ARG A 27 0.51 -33.14 -14.31
C ARG A 27 1.39 -31.96 -13.88
N HIS A 28 0.81 -30.80 -13.60
CA HIS A 28 1.06 -30.06 -12.37
C HIS A 28 0.17 -28.82 -12.35
N GLY A 29 -0.65 -28.75 -11.30
CA GLY A 29 -1.68 -27.76 -11.11
C GLY A 29 -1.17 -26.32 -11.11
N GLU A 30 -2.03 -25.47 -11.66
CA GLU A 30 -2.45 -24.21 -11.03
C GLU A 30 -1.37 -23.48 -10.23
N LYS A 31 -0.66 -22.63 -10.96
CA LYS A 31 0.07 -21.50 -10.40
C LYS A 31 -0.93 -20.54 -9.77
N HIS A 32 -1.33 -20.80 -8.52
CA HIS A 32 -1.80 -19.74 -7.65
C HIS A 32 -0.61 -18.84 -7.36
N GLY A 33 -0.45 -17.84 -8.22
CA GLY A 33 0.39 -16.69 -7.93
C GLY A 33 -0.12 -16.08 -6.64
N ALA A 34 0.56 -16.39 -5.53
CA ALA A 34 0.33 -15.75 -4.25
C ALA A 34 0.35 -14.24 -4.50
N LEU A 35 -0.81 -13.59 -4.39
CA LEU A 35 -0.91 -12.15 -4.30
C LEU A 35 -0.07 -11.76 -3.09
N ARG A 36 1.17 -11.34 -3.33
CA ARG A 36 1.97 -10.69 -2.29
C ARG A 36 1.13 -9.49 -1.86
N PRO A 37 0.65 -9.43 -0.61
CA PRO A 37 -0.06 -8.24 -0.17
C PRO A 37 0.91 -7.08 -0.36
N ARG A 38 0.46 -6.06 -1.10
CA ARG A 38 1.25 -4.85 -1.36
C ARG A 38 1.32 -4.08 -0.03
N HIS A 39 2.10 -4.59 0.92
CA HIS A 39 2.40 -3.89 2.15
C HIS A 39 3.22 -2.66 1.77
N ILE A 40 2.73 -1.50 2.20
CA ILE A 40 3.51 -0.27 2.16
C ILE A 40 4.44 -0.35 3.38
N ALA A 41 5.54 -1.09 3.21
CA ALA A 41 6.59 -1.15 4.22
C ALA A 41 7.39 0.15 4.18
N LEU A 42 7.48 0.84 5.31
CA LEU A 42 8.52 1.85 5.51
C LEU A 42 9.84 1.10 5.68
N LYS A 43 10.71 1.20 4.66
CA LYS A 43 11.97 0.44 4.62
C LYS A 43 12.85 0.78 5.84
N PRO A 44 13.53 -0.20 6.45
CA PRO A 44 14.46 0.04 7.53
C PRO A 44 15.61 0.94 7.04
N ARG A 45 15.91 2.02 7.77
CA ARG A 45 17.13 2.80 7.55
C ARG A 45 18.33 1.90 7.90
N ARG A 46 19.24 1.69 6.94
CA ARG A 46 20.54 1.06 7.20
C ARG A 46 21.25 1.80 8.34
N LYS A 47 21.63 1.09 9.39
CA LYS A 47 22.39 1.61 10.53
C LYS A 47 23.76 2.11 10.04
N ALA A 48 23.95 3.42 9.96
CA ALA A 48 25.29 3.99 9.85
C ALA A 48 25.90 4.09 11.26
N MET A 49 26.96 3.32 11.46
CA MET A 49 28.07 3.36 12.44
C MET A 49 27.96 4.17 13.75
N HIS A 50 28.46 3.51 14.81
CA HIS A 50 28.73 3.98 16.19
C HIS A 50 27.54 4.08 17.16
N GLN A 51 27.01 2.95 17.64
CA GLN A 51 26.50 2.82 19.03
C GLN A 51 26.74 1.37 19.51
N GLY A 52 27.26 1.20 20.74
CA GLY A 52 27.65 -0.08 21.37
C GLY A 52 26.52 -1.12 21.49
N PRO A 53 26.72 -2.25 22.21
CA PRO A 53 25.96 -3.49 22.06
C PRO A 53 24.53 -3.37 22.59
N ARG A 54 23.67 -2.60 21.92
CA ARG A 54 22.23 -2.71 22.08
C ARG A 54 21.83 -4.04 21.47
N SER A 55 21.24 -4.90 22.30
CA SER A 55 20.57 -6.13 21.89
C SER A 55 19.87 -5.91 20.55
N MET A 56 20.21 -6.74 19.55
CA MET A 56 19.80 -6.61 18.15
C MET A 56 18.31 -6.95 17.93
N LYS A 57 17.43 -6.50 18.81
CA LYS A 57 15.99 -6.71 18.66
C LYS A 57 15.45 -5.58 17.78
N THR A 58 14.84 -5.97 16.67
CA THR A 58 14.10 -5.08 15.78
C THR A 58 12.66 -5.00 16.27
N PHE A 59 12.13 -3.79 16.42
CA PHE A 59 10.74 -3.58 16.77
C PHE A 59 9.93 -3.23 15.53
N ALA A 60 8.95 -4.08 15.20
CA ALA A 60 7.99 -3.84 14.14
C ALA A 60 6.59 -3.62 14.73
N VAL A 61 5.88 -2.60 14.24
CA VAL A 61 4.50 -2.31 14.62
C VAL A 61 3.59 -2.51 13.40
N PHE A 62 2.46 -3.16 13.61
CA PHE A 62 1.45 -3.40 12.58
C PHE A 62 0.26 -2.46 12.81
N LEU A 63 -0.15 -1.72 11.78
CA LEU A 63 -1.24 -0.76 11.86
C LEU A 63 -2.24 -1.00 10.72
N PRO A 64 -3.55 -1.11 11.03
CA PRO A 64 -4.55 -1.36 10.00
C PRO A 64 -4.75 -0.15 9.09
N HIS A 65 -5.16 -0.39 7.85
CA HIS A 65 -5.53 0.67 6.91
C HIS A 65 -6.71 1.51 7.42
N SER A 66 -7.61 0.94 8.24
CA SER A 66 -8.74 1.65 8.86
C SER A 66 -8.39 2.52 10.06
N PHE A 67 -7.11 2.66 10.45
CA PHE A 67 -6.71 3.33 11.71
C PHE A 67 -7.24 4.76 11.93
N THR A 68 -7.65 5.47 10.87
CA THR A 68 -8.26 6.80 10.99
C THR A 68 -9.64 6.88 10.35
N ALA A 69 -10.31 5.74 10.16
CA ALA A 69 -11.62 5.66 9.52
C ALA A 69 -12.75 6.23 10.38
N GLU A 70 -12.58 6.21 11.70
CA GLU A 70 -13.56 6.75 12.67
C GLU A 70 -13.45 8.27 12.84
N VAL A 71 -12.39 8.88 12.30
CA VAL A 71 -12.09 10.30 12.52
C VAL A 71 -12.85 11.16 11.51
N PRO A 72 -13.68 12.12 11.95
CA PRO A 72 -14.59 12.86 11.08
C PRO A 72 -13.88 13.88 10.18
N SER A 73 -12.70 14.37 10.58
CA SER A 73 -12.00 15.44 9.86
C SER A 73 -10.56 15.10 9.51
N PHE A 74 -10.09 15.63 8.38
CA PHE A 74 -8.70 15.47 7.94
C PHE A 74 -7.68 16.07 8.95
N ARG A 75 -8.10 17.13 9.65
CA ARG A 75 -7.32 17.78 10.71
C ARG A 75 -7.08 16.83 11.89
N GLU A 76 -8.14 16.18 12.39
CA GLU A 76 -8.05 15.23 13.49
C GLU A 76 -7.28 13.98 13.08
N ALA A 77 -7.45 13.51 11.84
CA ALA A 77 -6.68 12.38 11.33
C ALA A 77 -5.17 12.69 11.33
N THR A 78 -4.80 13.90 10.91
CA THR A 78 -3.41 14.38 10.94
C THR A 78 -2.83 14.39 12.36
N MET A 79 -3.58 14.91 13.34
CA MET A 79 -3.18 14.91 14.74
C MET A 79 -2.97 13.49 15.28
N LYS A 80 -3.94 12.60 15.03
CA LYS A 80 -3.91 11.21 15.49
C LYS A 80 -2.70 10.46 14.92
N ILE A 81 -2.44 10.61 13.62
CA ILE A 81 -1.26 10.03 12.95
C ILE A 81 0.03 10.60 13.53
N GLY A 82 0.06 11.90 13.80
CA GLY A 82 1.21 12.55 14.44
C GLY A 82 1.55 11.97 15.81
N PHE A 83 0.55 11.72 16.66
CA PHE A 83 0.75 11.07 17.96
C PHE A 83 1.31 9.66 17.82
N VAL A 84 0.81 8.87 16.86
CA VAL A 84 1.40 7.56 16.54
C VAL A 84 2.86 7.72 16.18
N GLY A 85 3.21 8.64 15.27
CA GLY A 85 4.59 8.90 14.90
C GLY A 85 5.50 9.24 16.08
N ARG A 86 5.01 10.04 17.03
CA ARG A 86 5.74 10.35 18.27
C ARG A 86 5.96 9.12 19.13
N VAL A 87 4.93 8.30 19.35
CA VAL A 87 5.06 7.04 20.10
C VAL A 87 6.06 6.11 19.43
N LEU A 88 5.96 5.91 18.11
CA LEU A 88 6.90 5.09 17.33
C LEU A 88 8.35 5.56 17.49
N ALA A 89 8.58 6.88 17.44
CA ALA A 89 9.91 7.46 17.63
C ALA A 89 10.43 7.27 19.07
N THR A 90 9.58 7.50 20.09
CA THR A 90 9.95 7.33 21.50
C THR A 90 10.40 5.90 21.80
N PHE A 91 9.68 4.90 21.28
CA PHE A 91 10.02 3.49 21.47
C PHE A 91 11.07 2.97 20.47
N ARG A 92 11.64 3.84 19.63
CA ARG A 92 12.64 3.50 18.62
C ARG A 92 12.20 2.33 17.72
N VAL A 93 10.94 2.37 17.28
CA VAL A 93 10.40 1.38 16.35
C VAL A 93 11.18 1.45 15.04
N ASP A 94 11.65 0.29 14.56
CA ASP A 94 12.44 0.19 13.33
C ASP A 94 11.55 0.13 12.09
N GLU A 95 10.37 -0.48 12.21
CA GLU A 95 9.47 -0.73 11.08
C GLU A 95 7.99 -0.53 11.45
N LEU A 96 7.26 0.18 10.59
CA LEU A 96 5.80 0.26 10.64
C LEU A 96 5.24 -0.41 9.38
N VAL A 97 4.40 -1.42 9.59
CA VAL A 97 3.74 -2.19 8.54
C VAL A 97 2.26 -1.80 8.50
N LEU A 98 1.83 -1.22 7.37
CA LEU A 98 0.42 -0.94 7.10
C LEU A 98 -0.21 -2.15 6.41
N TYR A 99 -1.28 -2.70 7.00
CA TYR A 99 -1.95 -3.90 6.49
C TYR A 99 -3.44 -3.67 6.21
N PRO A 100 -4.01 -4.34 5.18
CA PRO A 100 -5.44 -4.29 4.91
C PRO A 100 -6.21 -5.14 5.92
N ASP A 101 -7.23 -4.54 6.53
CA ASP A 101 -8.06 -5.15 7.57
C ASP A 101 -9.51 -5.41 7.13
N GLU A 102 -9.95 -4.82 6.01
CA GLU A 102 -11.28 -5.03 5.42
C GLU A 102 -11.20 -5.91 4.16
N PRO A 103 -11.94 -7.03 4.09
CA PRO A 103 -12.01 -7.86 2.89
C PRO A 103 -12.66 -7.11 1.72
N GLY A 104 -12.02 -7.15 0.54
CA GLY A 104 -12.62 -6.66 -0.71
C GLY A 104 -12.53 -5.15 -0.98
N ALA A 105 -12.21 -4.32 0.01
CA ALA A 105 -12.07 -2.87 -0.18
C ALA A 105 -10.94 -2.29 0.69
N PRO A 106 -9.66 -2.59 0.39
CA PRO A 106 -8.56 -2.07 1.19
C PRO A 106 -8.54 -0.54 1.12
N ARG A 107 -8.50 0.12 2.29
CA ARG A 107 -8.45 1.59 2.44
C ARG A 107 -7.07 2.17 2.08
N ILE A 108 -6.59 1.90 0.87
CA ILE A 108 -5.24 2.24 0.40
C ILE A 108 -4.95 3.74 0.51
N ARG A 109 -5.94 4.61 0.23
CA ARG A 109 -5.79 6.06 0.38
C ARG A 109 -5.43 6.46 1.81
N ASN A 110 -6.02 5.78 2.78
CA ASN A 110 -5.73 6.04 4.18
C ASN A 110 -4.32 5.57 4.57
N ALA A 111 -3.92 4.39 4.08
CA ALA A 111 -2.57 3.90 4.27
C ALA A 111 -1.50 4.84 3.66
N LEU A 112 -1.76 5.37 2.46
CA LEU A 112 -0.89 6.34 1.81
C LEU A 112 -0.79 7.64 2.60
N LEU A 113 -1.91 8.12 3.15
CA LEU A 113 -1.92 9.30 4.01
C LEU A 113 -1.09 9.10 5.27
N ILE A 114 -1.28 7.98 5.98
CA ILE A 114 -0.51 7.64 7.19
C ILE A 114 0.98 7.62 6.85
N LYS A 115 1.37 6.91 5.80
CA LYS A 115 2.75 6.82 5.33
C LYS A 115 3.32 8.21 5.05
N GLU A 116 2.61 9.04 4.30
CA GLU A 116 3.08 10.35 3.85
C GLU A 116 3.25 11.34 5.02
N LEU A 117 2.33 11.35 5.98
CA LEU A 117 2.44 12.18 7.18
C LEU A 117 3.59 11.75 8.08
N LEU A 118 3.79 10.44 8.26
CA LEU A 118 4.90 9.90 9.05
C LEU A 118 6.26 10.13 8.38
N ASP A 119 6.35 9.96 7.05
CA ASP A 119 7.55 10.28 6.29
C ASP A 119 7.92 11.76 6.40
N TYR A 120 6.91 12.64 6.34
CA TYR A 120 7.10 14.07 6.56
C TYR A 120 7.62 14.34 7.98
N LEU A 121 7.03 13.68 8.98
CA LEU A 121 7.39 13.85 10.38
C LEU A 121 8.83 13.40 10.68
N VAL A 122 9.28 12.27 10.13
CA VAL A 122 10.65 11.74 10.29
C VAL A 122 11.68 12.53 9.49
N THR A 123 11.26 13.30 8.49
CA THR A 123 12.15 14.17 7.72
C THR A 123 12.60 15.37 8.57
N ALA A 124 13.91 15.65 8.54
CA ALA A 124 14.50 16.76 9.29
C ALA A 124 13.84 18.11 8.92
N PRO A 125 13.56 19.01 9.89
CA PRO A 125 12.77 20.22 9.65
C PRO A 125 13.28 21.09 8.49
N TYR A 126 14.58 21.31 8.40
CA TYR A 126 15.22 22.11 7.35
C TYR A 126 15.11 21.49 5.95
N LEU A 127 14.90 20.16 5.89
CA LEU A 127 14.84 19.42 4.63
C LEU A 127 13.41 19.33 4.09
N ARG A 128 12.41 19.56 4.95
CA ARG A 128 10.99 19.45 4.60
C ARG A 128 10.60 20.41 3.47
N SER A 129 11.06 21.65 3.52
CA SER A 129 10.77 22.67 2.49
C SER A 129 11.36 22.33 1.13
N ARG A 130 12.42 21.52 1.08
CA ARG A 130 13.10 21.13 -0.17
C ARG A 130 12.54 19.85 -0.78
N ILE A 131 12.12 18.88 0.04
CA ILE A 131 11.66 17.56 -0.42
C ILE A 131 10.14 17.52 -0.61
N TYR A 132 9.39 18.27 0.20
CA TYR A 132 7.94 18.24 0.16
C TYR A 132 7.38 19.51 -0.49
N PRO A 133 6.80 19.40 -1.70
CA PRO A 133 6.03 20.51 -2.25
C PRO A 133 4.75 20.73 -1.44
N LEU A 134 4.14 21.90 -1.64
CA LEU A 134 2.82 22.19 -1.11
C LEU A 134 1.79 21.24 -1.72
N LYS A 135 1.19 20.38 -0.90
CA LYS A 135 0.18 19.40 -1.32
C LYS A 135 -0.98 19.32 -0.32
N PRO A 136 -2.21 19.02 -0.76
CA PRO A 136 -3.38 18.97 0.11
C PRO A 136 -3.24 18.01 1.29
N SER A 137 -2.53 16.89 1.10
CA SER A 137 -2.30 15.88 2.14
C SER A 137 -1.34 16.32 3.26
N LEU A 138 -0.63 17.45 3.09
CA LEU A 138 0.19 18.06 4.14
C LEU A 138 -0.37 19.41 4.61
N ARG A 139 -1.61 19.75 4.25
CA ARG A 139 -2.23 21.03 4.64
C ARG A 139 -2.21 21.29 6.15
N TYR A 140 -2.32 20.23 6.96
CA TYR A 140 -2.32 20.30 8.41
C TYR A 140 -1.01 19.81 9.05
N ALA A 141 0.08 19.69 8.28
CA ALA A 141 1.34 19.16 8.77
C ALA A 141 1.98 19.99 9.90
N GLY A 142 1.63 21.28 10.02
CA GLY A 142 2.04 22.13 11.15
C GLY A 142 1.41 21.73 12.49
N LEU A 143 0.40 20.85 12.50
CA LEU A 143 -0.19 20.31 13.71
C LEU A 143 0.52 19.05 14.22
N LEU A 144 1.45 18.48 13.43
CA LEU A 144 2.15 17.27 13.83
C LEU A 144 3.04 17.55 15.07
N PRO A 145 3.01 16.68 16.10
CA PRO A 145 3.84 16.85 17.28
C PRO A 145 5.32 16.64 16.92
N PRO A 146 6.25 17.36 17.54
CA PRO A 146 7.66 17.23 17.22
C PRO A 146 8.24 15.91 17.78
N LEU A 147 9.27 15.40 17.09
CA LEU A 147 10.05 14.22 17.47
C LEU A 147 11.34 14.72 18.13
N ASN A 148 11.33 14.87 19.46
CA ASN A 148 12.49 15.34 20.23
C ASN A 148 13.21 14.15 20.86
#